data_AF-A0A6N3IEX6-F1
#
_entry.id   AF-A0A6N3IEX6-F1
#
_cell.length_a   1.000
_cell.length_b   1.000
_cell.length_c   1.000
_cell.angle_alpha   90.00
_cell.angle_beta   90.00
_cell.angle_gamma   90.00
#
_symmetry.space_group_name_H-M   'P 1'
#
loop_
_entity.id
_entity.type
_entity.pdbx_description
1 polymer ?
#
loop_
_entity_poly.entity_id
_entity_poly.type
_entity_poly.pdbx_seq_one_letter_code
_entity_poly.pdbx_strand_id
1 'polypeptide(L)'
;MKDNLRLTDVSTVEGQMVSIDLKEIPELAVDMHTMPWKPFTDEQKENTACILDEVSVLNIPKPKSREEEEELVNKFLSGMRKLFTKENNWTFLPMLEM
;
A
#
# COMPACT_ATOMS: atom_id res chain seq x y z
N MET A 1 -1.55 -17.60 -7.84
CA MET A 1 -0.40 -16.68 -8.07
C MET A 1 0.23 -17.03 -9.40
N LYS A 2 0.88 -16.06 -10.04
CA LYS A 2 1.44 -16.22 -11.38
C LYS A 2 2.93 -16.54 -11.25
N ASP A 3 3.40 -17.61 -11.91
CA ASP A 3 4.77 -18.12 -11.75
C ASP A 3 5.86 -17.22 -12.36
N ASN A 4 5.49 -16.31 -13.27
CA ASN A 4 6.40 -15.36 -13.93
C ASN A 4 5.83 -13.94 -13.88
N LEU A 5 6.08 -13.25 -12.77
CA LEU A 5 5.64 -11.87 -12.56
C LEU A 5 6.46 -10.90 -13.42
N ARG A 6 5.76 -9.96 -14.05
CA ARG A 6 6.33 -8.83 -14.79
C ARG A 6 6.10 -7.55 -14.02
N LEU A 7 6.92 -6.52 -14.25
CA LEU A 7 6.72 -5.20 -13.63
C LEU A 7 5.32 -4.63 -13.89
N THR A 8 4.76 -4.89 -15.09
CA THR A 8 3.41 -4.46 -15.46
C THR A 8 2.31 -5.12 -14.63
N ASP A 9 2.57 -6.31 -14.07
CA ASP A 9 1.56 -7.08 -13.32
C ASP A 9 1.13 -6.37 -12.02
N VAL A 10 1.99 -5.50 -11.45
CA VAL A 10 1.66 -4.67 -10.28
C VAL A 10 0.43 -3.78 -10.51
N SER A 11 0.20 -3.39 -11.77
CA SER A 11 -0.94 -2.53 -12.15
C SER A 11 -2.16 -3.29 -12.69
N THR A 12 -2.06 -4.60 -12.93
CA THR A 12 -3.09 -5.36 -13.67
C THR A 12 -3.56 -6.63 -12.98
N VAL A 13 -2.83 -7.16 -12.00
CA VAL A 13 -3.24 -8.36 -11.27
C VAL A 13 -4.36 -8.01 -10.30
N GLU A 14 -5.45 -8.77 -10.35
CA GLU A 14 -6.52 -8.70 -9.37
C GLU A 14 -6.22 -9.63 -8.18
N GLY A 15 -6.40 -9.12 -6.97
CA GLY A 15 -6.13 -9.85 -5.73
C GLY A 15 -4.64 -9.93 -5.41
N GLN A 16 -4.28 -10.87 -4.53
CA GLN A 16 -2.94 -11.00 -3.99
C GLN A 16 -1.93 -11.46 -5.05
N MET A 17 -0.85 -10.68 -5.22
CA MET A 17 0.15 -10.92 -6.26
C MET A 17 1.19 -11.99 -5.86
N VAL A 18 1.65 -11.97 -4.61
CA VAL A 18 2.70 -12.88 -4.09
C VAL A 18 2.38 -13.39 -2.69
N SER A 19 2.93 -14.55 -2.32
CA SER A 19 3.03 -15.05 -0.95
C SER A 19 4.50 -15.28 -0.63
N ILE A 20 4.85 -15.10 0.64
CA ILE A 20 6.23 -15.15 1.12
C ILE A 20 6.29 -16.25 2.18
N ASP A 21 7.06 -17.31 1.93
CA ASP A 21 7.39 -18.27 2.98
C ASP A 21 8.57 -17.72 3.80
N LEU A 22 8.33 -17.43 5.07
CA LEU A 22 9.36 -16.93 5.98
C LEU A 22 10.55 -17.89 6.13
N LYS A 23 10.38 -19.18 5.84
CA LYS A 23 11.48 -20.17 5.86
C LYS A 23 12.49 -19.95 4.74
N GLU A 24 12.10 -19.27 3.67
CA GLU A 24 12.98 -18.96 2.53
C GLU A 24 13.75 -17.64 2.72
N ILE A 25 13.41 -16.87 3.77
CA ILE A 25 14.08 -15.60 4.08
C ILE A 25 15.29 -15.88 4.99
N PRO A 26 16.49 -15.34 4.66
CA PRO A 26 17.65 -15.44 5.54
C PRO A 26 17.41 -14.79 6.90
N GLU A 27 17.86 -15.45 7.96
CA GLU A 27 17.85 -14.84 9.29
C GLU A 27 18.75 -13.60 9.32
N LEU A 28 18.27 -12.57 10.02
CA LEU A 28 19.07 -11.37 10.27
C LEU A 28 20.18 -11.71 11.27
N ALA A 29 21.38 -11.17 11.06
CA ALA A 29 22.54 -11.37 11.95
C ALA A 29 22.40 -10.66 13.32
N VAL A 30 21.26 -10.04 13.59
CA VAL A 30 20.96 -9.27 14.78
C VAL A 30 19.82 -9.94 15.55
N ASP A 31 19.97 -10.03 16.86
CA ASP A 31 18.92 -10.56 17.74
C ASP A 31 17.76 -9.55 17.79
N MET A 32 16.68 -9.87 17.08
CA MET A 32 15.47 -9.06 17.01
C MET A 32 14.26 -9.91 17.37
N HIS A 33 13.31 -9.30 18.09
CA HIS A 33 12.05 -9.95 18.38
C HIS A 33 11.26 -10.17 17.09
N THR A 34 10.98 -11.44 16.77
CA THR A 34 10.14 -11.82 15.64
C THR A 34 8.67 -11.62 15.98
N MET A 35 7.97 -10.82 15.18
CA MET A 35 6.52 -10.67 15.26
C MET A 35 5.82 -11.83 14.54
N PRO A 36 4.63 -12.27 15.01
CA PRO A 36 3.88 -13.31 14.33
C PRO A 36 3.43 -12.84 12.95
N TRP A 37 3.65 -13.67 11.93
CA TRP A 37 3.10 -13.46 10.59
C TRP A 37 1.63 -13.83 10.58
N LYS A 38 0.76 -12.85 10.34
CA LYS A 38 -0.68 -13.03 10.29
C LYS A 38 -1.19 -12.60 8.92
N PRO A 39 -1.47 -13.56 8.01
CA PRO A 39 -2.14 -13.28 6.76
C PRO A 39 -3.51 -12.64 6.96
N PHE A 40 -4.00 -11.94 5.94
CA PHE A 40 -5.35 -11.38 5.92
C PHE A 40 -6.44 -12.41 6.20
N THR A 41 -7.47 -11.98 6.93
CA THR A 41 -8.76 -12.68 6.97
C THR A 41 -9.52 -12.49 5.65
N ASP A 42 -10.51 -13.34 5.39
CA ASP A 42 -11.34 -13.20 4.19
C ASP A 42 -12.17 -11.89 4.21
N GLU A 43 -12.59 -11.45 5.40
CA GLU A 43 -13.23 -10.13 5.58
C GLU A 43 -12.30 -8.98 5.17
N GLN A 44 -11.01 -9.06 5.51
CA GLN A 44 -10.03 -8.05 5.11
C GLN A 44 -9.83 -8.04 3.59
N LYS A 45 -9.77 -9.21 2.95
CA LYS A 45 -9.64 -9.32 1.49
C LYS A 45 -10.83 -8.74 0.73
N GLU A 46 -12.03 -8.81 1.31
CA GLU A 46 -13.24 -8.27 0.70
C GLU A 46 -13.31 -6.74 0.81
N ASN A 47 -12.89 -6.18 1.95
CA ASN A 47 -13.10 -4.77 2.26
C ASN A 47 -11.87 -3.88 2.08
N THR A 48 -10.66 -4.46 2.01
CA THR A 48 -9.39 -3.73 1.98
C THR A 48 -8.56 -4.10 0.75
N ALA A 49 -7.69 -3.20 0.30
CA ALA A 49 -6.77 -3.41 -0.80
C ALA A 49 -5.62 -4.38 -0.45
N CYS A 50 -5.94 -5.68 -0.36
CA CYS A 50 -5.00 -6.79 -0.12
C CYS A 50 -4.37 -7.30 -1.43
N ILE A 51 -3.66 -6.43 -2.17
CA ILE A 51 -3.25 -6.69 -3.57
C ILE A 51 -1.80 -7.14 -3.77
N LEU A 52 -0.92 -6.97 -2.80
CA LEU A 52 0.52 -7.23 -2.96
C LEU A 52 0.93 -8.58 -2.36
N ASP A 53 1.19 -8.60 -1.06
CA ASP A 53 1.58 -9.78 -0.29
C ASP A 53 0.45 -10.21 0.68
N GLU A 54 0.76 -10.94 1.76
CA GLU A 54 -0.22 -11.42 2.74
C GLU A 54 -0.53 -10.43 3.86
N VAL A 55 0.13 -9.26 3.89
CA VAL A 55 0.10 -8.32 5.01
C VAL A 55 -0.11 -6.89 4.51
N SER A 56 -1.13 -6.20 5.04
CA SER A 56 -1.43 -4.81 4.73
C SER A 56 -1.45 -4.06 6.03
N VAL A 57 -0.51 -3.13 6.14
CA VAL A 57 -0.46 -2.18 7.24
C VAL A 57 -1.48 -1.06 7.02
N LEU A 58 -1.88 -0.82 5.77
CA LEU A 58 -2.80 0.25 5.42
C LEU A 58 -4.21 -0.30 5.19
N ASN A 59 -5.19 0.27 5.89
CA ASN A 59 -6.60 -0.05 5.72
C ASN A 59 -7.21 0.75 4.55
N ILE A 60 -6.65 0.59 3.35
CA ILE A 60 -7.15 1.24 2.15
C ILE A 60 -8.43 0.51 1.71
N PRO A 61 -9.61 1.15 1.71
CA PRO A 61 -10.86 0.49 1.36
C PRO A 61 -10.86 0.07 -0.12
N LYS A 62 -11.45 -1.09 -0.40
CA LYS A 62 -11.68 -1.55 -1.77
C LYS A 62 -12.95 -0.86 -2.33
N PRO A 63 -12.85 -0.07 -3.41
CA PRO A 63 -14.02 0.59 -3.98
C PRO A 63 -14.99 -0.43 -4.55
N LYS A 64 -16.29 -0.20 -4.35
CA LYS A 64 -17.39 -1.05 -4.84
C LYS A 64 -17.93 -0.58 -6.19
N SER A 65 -17.63 0.66 -6.57
CA SER A 65 -17.97 1.22 -7.88
C SER A 65 -16.89 2.17 -8.38
N ARG A 66 -16.97 2.50 -9.67
CA ARG A 66 -16.05 3.46 -10.31
C ARG A 66 -16.18 4.86 -9.71
N GLU A 67 -17.39 5.27 -9.36
CA GLU A 67 -17.66 6.56 -8.75
C GLU A 67 -17.01 6.67 -7.37
N GLU A 68 -17.06 5.59 -6.57
CA GLU A 68 -16.39 5.52 -5.28
C GLU A 68 -14.86 5.56 -5.44
N GLU A 69 -14.32 4.85 -6.42
CA GLU A 69 -12.90 4.91 -6.76
C GLU A 69 -12.46 6.34 -7.12
N GLU A 70 -13.22 6.99 -8.02
CA GLU A 70 -12.96 8.38 -8.42
C GLU A 70 -13.03 9.34 -7.21
N GLU A 71 -13.96 9.13 -6.28
CA GLU A 71 -14.04 9.92 -5.04
C GLU A 71 -12.81 9.72 -4.15
N LEU A 72 -12.37 8.48 -3.93
CA LEU A 72 -11.18 8.15 -3.14
C LEU A 72 -9.91 8.75 -3.75
N VAL A 73 -9.74 8.62 -5.06
CA VAL A 73 -8.62 9.22 -5.81
C VAL A 73 -8.64 10.74 -5.67
N ASN A 74 -9.81 11.37 -5.83
CA ASN A 74 -9.93 12.82 -5.70
C ASN A 74 -9.63 13.31 -4.27
N LYS A 75 -10.03 12.57 -3.24
CA LYS A 75 -9.67 12.86 -1.83
C LYS A 75 -8.14 12.81 -1.63
N PHE A 76 -7.49 11.77 -2.14
CA PHE A 76 -6.03 11.64 -2.07
C PHE A 76 -5.32 12.80 -2.80
N LEU A 77 -5.71 13.09 -4.04
CA LEU A 77 -5.15 14.17 -4.83
C LEU A 77 -5.39 15.54 -4.19
N SER A 78 -6.56 15.76 -3.60
CA SER A 78 -6.88 16.98 -2.85
C SER A 78 -5.96 17.13 -1.63
N GLY A 79 -5.74 16.05 -0.88
CA GLY A 79 -4.78 16.01 0.22
C GLY A 79 -3.36 16.33 -0.23
N MET A 80 -2.89 15.70 -1.31
CA MET A 80 -1.58 15.97 -1.89
C MET A 80 -1.42 17.43 -2.31
N ARG A 81 -2.42 18.03 -2.99
CA ARG A 81 -2.35 19.44 -3.42
C ARG A 81 -2.16 20.39 -2.23
N LYS A 82 -2.71 20.07 -1.06
CA LYS A 82 -2.49 20.87 0.15
C LYS A 82 -1.01 20.93 0.52
N LEU A 83 -0.26 19.85 0.35
CA LEU A 83 1.18 19.82 0.64
C LEU A 83 2.01 20.79 -0.21
N PHE A 84 1.43 21.42 -1.23
CA PHE A 84 2.10 22.41 -2.08
C PHE A 84 1.65 23.85 -1.81
N THR A 85 0.73 24.09 -0.86
CA THR A 85 0.36 25.46 -0.48
C THR A 85 1.29 26.01 0.58
N LYS A 86 1.47 27.33 0.63
CA LYS A 86 2.41 27.95 1.55
C LYS A 86 2.07 27.67 3.02
N GLU A 87 0.78 27.65 3.32
CA GLU A 87 0.22 27.46 4.66
C GLU A 87 0.46 26.03 5.19
N ASN A 88 0.41 25.04 4.30
CA ASN A 88 0.49 23.62 4.66
C ASN A 88 1.90 23.03 4.45
N ASN A 89 2.73 23.68 3.63
CA ASN A 89 4.10 23.28 3.34
C ASN A 89 5.14 24.10 4.11
N TRP A 90 4.74 24.71 5.23
CA TRP A 90 5.53 25.71 5.94
C TRP A 90 6.93 25.23 6.34
N THR A 91 7.10 23.92 6.61
CA THR A 91 8.39 23.31 6.95
C THR A 91 9.37 23.25 5.76
N PHE A 92 8.88 23.37 4.52
CA PHE A 92 9.69 23.27 3.30
C PHE A 92 9.77 24.60 2.52
N LEU A 93 9.14 25.67 2.99
CA LEU A 93 9.14 26.97 2.30
C LEU A 93 10.52 27.55 2.00
N PRO A 94 11.51 27.50 2.92
CA PRO A 94 12.83 28.02 2.60
C PRO A 94 13.48 27.33 1.40
N MET A 95 13.14 26.06 1.12
CA MET A 95 13.66 25.31 -0.03
C MET A 95 12.96 25.64 -1.35
N LEU A 96 11.81 26.32 -1.31
CA LEU A 96 11.03 26.70 -2.50
C LEU A 96 11.21 28.17 -2.91
N GLU A 97 11.69 29.02 -1.99
CA GLU A 97 11.90 30.46 -2.21
C GLU A 97 13.37 30.84 -2.52
N MET A 98 14.29 29.86 -2.56
CA MET A 98 15.67 30.02 -3.03
C MET A 98 15.79 29.83 -4.53
#